data_AF-A0A7C9VMA4-F1
#
_entry.id   AF-A0A7C9VMA4-F1
#
_cell.length_a   1.000
_cell.length_b   1.000
_cell.length_c   1.000
_cell.angle_alpha   90.00
_cell.angle_beta   90.00
_cell.angle_gamma   90.00
#
_symmetry.space_group_name_H-M   'P 1'
#
loop_
_entity.id
_entity.type
_entity.pdbx_description
1 polymer ?
#
loop_
_entity_poly.entity_id
_entity_poly.type
_entity_poly.pdbx_seq_one_letter_code
_entity_poly.pdbx_strand_id
1 'polypeptide(L)'
;MSSNKSQRAKRNRSSKSNDQHKAGASTSAAPRGAEELRSLLIDQSNLPAAAGRLAERLASSSKLFQRGAGLVKLIETADGFSTLDLNVHDVVNHAHQVCRPVVKKIVRGEVVVEAVTLPDRVARLYLNRHDAWGVPHLDGICRAPILANDGSIRVARGYDKDTRFWCTGIELPSIPERPSRKQAEAA
;
A
#
# COMPACT_ATOMS: atom_id res chain seq x y z
N MET A 1 -14.10 3.37 65.89
CA MET A 1 -13.91 2.36 66.95
C MET A 1 -15.02 1.32 66.82
N SER A 2 -14.58 0.07 66.61
CA SER A 2 -15.19 -1.24 66.85
C SER A 2 -16.72 -1.44 66.91
N SER A 3 -17.12 -2.34 66.01
CA SER A 3 -17.78 -3.63 66.30
C SER A 3 -19.31 -3.74 66.41
N ASN A 4 -19.85 -4.36 65.36
CA ASN A 4 -20.37 -5.74 65.36
C ASN A 4 -21.71 -5.99 66.04
N LYS A 5 -22.72 -6.39 65.24
CA LYS A 5 -23.73 -7.36 65.68
C LYS A 5 -24.23 -8.22 64.52
N SER A 6 -24.13 -9.52 64.79
CA SER A 6 -24.49 -10.68 63.99
C SER A 6 -25.98 -11.03 64.15
N GLN A 7 -26.61 -11.52 63.09
CA GLN A 7 -27.82 -12.37 63.08
C GLN A 7 -27.97 -12.93 61.64
N ARG A 8 -27.56 -14.17 61.32
CA ARG A 8 -28.25 -15.47 61.52
C ARG A 8 -29.61 -15.54 60.83
N ALA A 9 -29.73 -16.27 59.71
CA ALA A 9 -30.56 -17.50 59.60
C ALA A 9 -30.67 -18.02 58.16
N LYS A 10 -30.56 -19.35 58.07
CA LYS A 10 -30.62 -20.26 56.92
C LYS A 10 -32.01 -20.33 56.25
N ARG A 11 -32.06 -20.61 54.94
CA ARG A 11 -33.03 -21.43 54.18
C ARG A 11 -32.53 -21.50 52.73
N ASN A 12 -32.67 -22.53 51.91
CA ASN A 12 -32.85 -23.98 52.08
C ASN A 12 -32.41 -24.56 50.70
N ARG A 13 -31.83 -25.77 50.67
CA ARG A 13 -31.40 -26.47 49.45
C ARG A 13 -32.58 -27.16 48.73
N SER A 14 -32.28 -27.54 47.48
CA SER A 14 -32.88 -28.61 46.63
C SER A 14 -33.91 -28.11 45.61
N SER A 15 -33.96 -28.57 44.35
CA SER A 15 -33.10 -29.46 43.55
C SER A 15 -33.74 -29.65 42.15
N LYS A 16 -32.90 -29.92 41.12
CA LYS A 16 -33.19 -30.53 39.79
C LYS A 16 -34.09 -29.71 38.86
N SER A 17 -33.91 -29.64 37.54
CA SER A 17 -33.44 -30.59 36.51
C SER A 17 -33.01 -29.78 35.27
N ASN A 18 -31.85 -30.03 34.68
CA ASN A 18 -31.67 -30.83 33.44
C ASN A 18 -32.49 -30.31 32.25
N ASP A 19 -31.84 -29.62 31.31
CA ASP A 19 -32.07 -29.88 29.89
C ASP A 19 -30.87 -29.48 29.02
N GLN A 20 -30.48 -30.45 28.22
CA GLN A 20 -29.48 -30.38 27.18
C GLN A 20 -30.08 -29.65 25.98
N HIS A 21 -29.43 -28.60 25.47
CA HIS A 21 -29.57 -28.24 24.06
C HIS A 21 -28.20 -28.01 23.43
N LYS A 22 -27.88 -29.02 22.63
CA LYS A 22 -26.82 -29.13 21.64
C LYS A 22 -27.08 -28.15 20.49
N ALA A 23 -25.99 -27.84 19.77
CA ALA A 23 -25.92 -27.21 18.45
C ALA A 23 -25.76 -25.69 18.42
N GLY A 24 -24.70 -25.28 17.72
CA GLY A 24 -24.38 -23.90 17.43
C GLY A 24 -22.87 -23.69 17.38
N ALA A 25 -22.19 -24.40 16.48
CA ALA A 25 -20.84 -24.05 16.08
C ALA A 25 -20.87 -22.58 15.61
N SER A 26 -20.39 -21.67 16.46
CA SER A 26 -20.11 -20.30 16.07
C SER A 26 -18.84 -20.32 15.24
N THR A 27 -19.00 -20.72 13.98
CA THR A 27 -18.07 -20.36 12.92
C THR A 27 -17.98 -18.84 12.97
N SER A 28 -16.93 -18.34 13.61
CA SER A 28 -16.53 -16.94 13.58
C SER A 28 -16.30 -16.59 12.13
N ALA A 29 -17.35 -16.06 11.50
CA ALA A 29 -17.32 -15.53 10.16
C ALA A 29 -16.44 -14.28 10.22
N ALA A 30 -15.14 -14.48 9.96
CA ALA A 30 -14.24 -13.39 9.59
C ALA A 30 -14.90 -12.57 8.46
N PRO A 31 -14.71 -11.25 8.41
CA PRO A 31 -15.41 -10.41 7.46
C PRO A 31 -15.02 -10.84 6.04
N ARG A 32 -16.02 -11.34 5.30
CA ARG A 32 -15.93 -11.60 3.87
C ARG A 32 -15.86 -10.26 3.16
N GLY A 33 -14.65 -9.88 2.72
CA GLY A 33 -14.44 -8.61 2.01
C GLY A 33 -12.99 -8.21 1.74
N ALA A 34 -11.99 -9.05 2.04
CA ALA A 34 -10.64 -8.86 1.55
C ALA A 34 -10.44 -9.83 0.38
N GLU A 35 -10.17 -9.34 -0.83
CA GLU A 35 -9.43 -10.13 -1.82
C GLU A 35 -8.26 -10.81 -1.09
N GLU A 36 -8.06 -12.09 -1.35
CA GLU A 36 -7.11 -12.95 -0.62
C GLU A 36 -5.66 -12.49 -0.91
N LEU A 37 -5.26 -11.39 -0.27
CA LEU A 37 -3.96 -10.77 -0.45
C LEU A 37 -2.87 -11.79 -0.14
N ARG A 38 -2.01 -12.06 -1.13
CA ARG A 38 -0.96 -13.07 -1.01
C ARG A 38 -0.10 -12.81 0.23
N SER A 39 0.14 -13.84 1.03
CA SER A 39 0.97 -13.74 2.23
C SER A 39 2.42 -13.34 1.89
N LEU A 40 3.02 -12.48 2.71
CA LEU A 40 4.43 -12.12 2.69
C LEU A 40 5.10 -12.71 3.93
N LEU A 41 5.91 -13.76 3.76
CA LEU A 41 6.61 -14.39 4.88
C LEU A 41 7.73 -13.49 5.40
N ILE A 42 7.61 -13.08 6.66
CA ILE A 42 8.64 -12.35 7.40
C ILE A 42 9.53 -13.39 8.09
N ASP A 43 10.66 -13.67 7.47
CA ASP A 43 11.72 -14.48 8.05
C ASP A 43 12.63 -13.59 8.90
N GLN A 44 12.59 -13.77 10.22
CA GLN A 44 13.39 -12.98 11.16
C GLN A 44 14.90 -13.17 10.96
N SER A 45 15.31 -14.31 10.37
CA SER A 45 16.73 -14.57 10.04
C SER A 45 17.16 -13.94 8.72
N ASN A 46 16.22 -13.52 7.87
CA ASN A 46 16.49 -12.94 6.55
C ASN A 46 15.48 -11.86 6.15
N LEU A 47 15.47 -10.76 6.91
CA LEU A 47 14.66 -9.58 6.62
C LEU A 47 14.93 -8.95 5.24
N PRO A 48 16.18 -8.93 4.71
CA PRO A 48 16.43 -8.44 3.35
C PRO A 48 15.66 -9.20 2.27
N ALA A 49 15.52 -10.53 2.39
CA ALA A 49 14.70 -11.31 1.46
C ALA A 49 13.20 -10.97 1.58
N ALA A 50 12.71 -10.62 2.78
CA ALA A 50 11.35 -10.10 2.92
C ALA A 50 11.17 -8.73 2.22
N ALA A 51 12.16 -7.84 2.32
CA ALA A 51 12.15 -6.56 1.63
C ALA A 51 12.21 -6.70 0.09
N GLY A 52 12.96 -7.68 -0.43
CA GLY A 52 12.98 -7.99 -1.86
C GLY A 52 11.61 -8.47 -2.38
N ARG A 53 10.99 -9.42 -1.67
CA ARG A 53 9.63 -9.89 -1.99
C ARG A 53 8.56 -8.81 -1.84
N LEU A 54 8.77 -7.85 -0.94
CA LEU A 54 7.92 -6.67 -0.85
C LEU A 54 8.09 -5.76 -2.07
N ALA A 55 9.32 -5.58 -2.56
CA ALA A 55 9.59 -4.78 -3.75
C ALA A 55 8.91 -5.36 -5.00
N GLU A 56 8.99 -6.66 -5.22
CA GLU A 56 8.28 -7.33 -6.33
C GLU A 56 6.78 -7.03 -6.35
N ARG A 57 6.16 -6.95 -5.17
CA ARG A 57 4.72 -6.67 -5.02
C ARG A 57 4.40 -5.21 -5.23
N LEU A 58 5.23 -4.32 -4.68
CA LEU A 58 5.04 -2.87 -4.81
C LEU A 58 5.43 -2.33 -6.19
N ALA A 59 6.30 -3.02 -6.93
CA ALA A 59 6.68 -2.71 -8.31
C ALA A 59 5.48 -2.70 -9.27
N SER A 60 4.42 -3.45 -8.96
CA SER A 60 3.18 -3.47 -9.74
C SER A 60 2.29 -2.23 -9.50
N SER A 61 2.65 -1.36 -8.55
CA SER A 61 1.89 -0.15 -8.24
C SER A 61 2.06 0.89 -9.35
N SER A 62 0.95 1.38 -9.89
CA SER A 62 0.94 2.47 -10.88
C SER A 62 1.27 3.86 -10.31
N LYS A 63 1.44 3.96 -8.99
CA LYS A 63 1.66 5.24 -8.28
C LYS A 63 3.06 5.38 -7.68
N LEU A 64 3.89 4.34 -7.73
CA LEU A 64 5.25 4.38 -7.18
C LEU A 64 6.27 4.52 -8.30
N PHE A 65 7.24 5.40 -8.09
CA PHE A 65 8.27 5.72 -9.06
C PHE A 65 9.62 5.94 -8.37
N GLN A 66 10.69 5.72 -9.10
CA GLN A 66 12.02 6.14 -8.67
C GLN A 66 12.33 7.52 -9.24
N ARG A 67 12.73 8.46 -8.38
CA ARG A 67 13.16 9.80 -8.78
C ARG A 67 14.53 10.08 -8.17
N GLY A 68 15.56 10.15 -9.02
CA GLY A 68 16.95 10.18 -8.57
C GLY A 68 17.30 8.96 -7.70
N ALA A 69 17.80 9.21 -6.49
CA ALA A 69 18.16 8.18 -5.52
C ALA A 69 17.00 7.75 -4.58
N GLY A 70 15.82 8.37 -4.73
CA GLY A 70 14.68 8.18 -3.84
C GLY A 70 13.50 7.45 -4.48
N LEU A 71 12.68 6.84 -3.64
CA LEU A 71 11.39 6.27 -4.01
C LEU A 71 10.28 7.28 -3.69
N VAL A 72 9.48 7.62 -4.69
CA VAL A 72 8.41 8.59 -4.58
C VAL A 72 7.06 7.99 -4.94
N LYS A 73 6.01 8.56 -4.35
CA LYS A 73 4.62 8.31 -4.70
C LYS A 73 4.09 9.49 -5.48
N LEU A 74 3.43 9.21 -6.60
CA LEU A 74 2.63 10.19 -7.30
C LEU A 74 1.31 10.39 -6.54
N ILE A 75 1.02 11.64 -6.21
CA ILE A 75 -0.23 12.06 -5.57
C ILE A 75 -0.94 13.11 -6.41
N GLU A 76 -2.25 13.13 -6.29
CA GLU A 76 -3.11 14.17 -6.83
C GLU A 76 -3.35 15.22 -5.74
N THR A 77 -3.21 16.48 -6.10
CA THR A 77 -3.37 17.66 -5.25
C THR A 77 -4.39 18.61 -5.90
N ALA A 78 -4.80 19.67 -5.20
CA ALA A 78 -5.69 20.68 -5.76
C ALA A 78 -5.13 21.32 -7.05
N ASP A 79 -3.80 21.45 -7.13
CA ASP A 79 -3.10 22.06 -8.28
C ASP A 79 -2.62 21.04 -9.33
N GLY A 80 -3.17 19.81 -9.31
CA GLY A 80 -2.83 18.74 -10.25
C GLY A 80 -2.05 17.60 -9.62
N PHE A 81 -0.85 17.28 -10.13
CA PHE A 81 -0.04 16.18 -9.60
C PHE A 81 1.22 16.69 -8.90
N SER A 82 1.65 15.95 -7.87
CA SER A 82 2.90 16.13 -7.14
C SER A 82 3.54 14.79 -6.78
N THR A 83 4.80 14.82 -6.33
CA THR A 83 5.54 13.66 -5.81
C THR A 83 5.74 13.78 -4.32
N LEU A 84 5.53 12.69 -3.59
CA LEU A 84 5.81 12.57 -2.16
C LEU A 84 6.90 11.51 -1.93
N ASP A 85 7.95 11.85 -1.19
CA ASP A 85 8.96 10.88 -0.77
C ASP A 85 8.34 9.89 0.23
N LEU A 86 8.55 8.59 0.01
CA LEU A 86 8.02 7.58 0.93
C LEU A 86 8.85 7.51 2.21
N ASN A 87 8.15 7.52 3.35
CA ASN A 87 8.73 7.15 4.63
C ASN A 87 8.38 5.72 5.04
N VAL A 88 8.91 5.28 6.20
CA VAL A 88 8.70 3.93 6.74
C VAL A 88 7.22 3.61 6.93
N HIS A 89 6.42 4.55 7.45
CA HIS A 89 5.00 4.36 7.68
C HIS A 89 4.21 4.25 6.39
N ASP A 90 4.58 5.03 5.36
CA ASP A 90 3.97 4.91 4.04
C ASP A 90 4.20 3.50 3.48
N VAL A 91 5.41 2.96 3.59
CA VAL A 91 5.71 1.60 3.13
C VAL A 91 4.90 0.56 3.90
N VAL A 92 4.78 0.68 5.22
CA VAL A 92 3.94 -0.23 6.03
C VAL A 92 2.49 -0.17 5.55
N ASN A 93 1.95 1.02 5.34
CA ASN A 93 0.57 1.20 4.88
C ASN A 93 0.35 0.60 3.48
N HIS A 94 1.24 0.86 2.52
CA HIS A 94 1.13 0.32 1.17
C HIS A 94 1.33 -1.19 1.15
N ALA A 95 2.23 -1.74 1.97
CA ALA A 95 2.42 -3.17 2.07
C ALA A 95 1.12 -3.89 2.45
N HIS A 96 0.37 -3.36 3.42
CA HIS A 96 -0.92 -3.94 3.83
C HIS A 96 -2.06 -3.77 2.83
N GLN A 97 -1.88 -2.94 1.79
CA GLN A 97 -2.80 -2.84 0.66
C GLN A 97 -2.54 -3.94 -0.38
N VAL A 98 -1.30 -4.44 -0.50
CA VAL A 98 -0.90 -5.39 -1.57
C VAL A 98 -0.55 -6.79 -1.06
N CYS A 99 -0.34 -6.96 0.25
CA CYS A 99 0.01 -8.26 0.83
C CYS A 99 -0.40 -8.37 2.31
N ARG A 100 -0.31 -9.59 2.84
CA ARG A 100 -0.47 -9.86 4.28
C ARG A 100 0.85 -10.35 4.87
N PRO A 101 1.58 -9.53 5.65
CA PRO A 101 2.77 -9.99 6.34
C PRO A 101 2.43 -11.08 7.36
N VAL A 102 3.20 -12.17 7.36
CA VAL A 102 3.02 -13.31 8.26
C VAL A 102 4.34 -13.81 8.81
N VAL A 103 4.35 -14.36 10.02
CA VAL A 103 5.47 -15.10 10.58
C VAL A 103 5.10 -16.58 10.73
N LYS A 104 6.06 -17.48 10.53
CA LYS A 104 5.92 -18.90 10.85
C LYS A 104 6.57 -19.17 12.20
N LYS A 105 5.84 -19.83 13.10
CA LYS A 105 6.32 -20.23 14.42
C LYS A 105 6.03 -21.71 14.62
N ILE A 106 6.92 -22.41 15.32
CA ILE A 106 6.67 -23.80 15.73
C ILE A 106 6.09 -23.76 17.14
N VAL A 107 4.83 -24.18 17.29
CA VAL A 107 4.12 -24.27 18.57
C VAL A 107 3.77 -25.73 18.80
N ARG A 108 4.34 -26.35 19.85
CA ARG A 108 4.11 -27.76 20.18
C ARG A 108 4.41 -28.74 19.02
N GLY A 109 5.41 -28.40 18.19
CA GLY A 109 5.79 -29.21 17.03
C GLY A 109 5.00 -28.90 15.75
N GLU A 110 3.97 -28.07 15.81
CA GLU A 110 3.18 -27.67 14.64
C GLU A 110 3.60 -26.29 14.12
N VAL A 111 3.67 -26.13 12.79
CA VAL A 111 3.96 -24.84 12.16
C VAL A 111 2.69 -24.00 12.13
N VAL A 112 2.65 -22.96 12.96
CA VAL A 112 1.58 -21.97 13.01
C VAL A 112 1.99 -20.74 12.19
N VAL A 113 1.10 -20.27 11.32
CA VAL A 113 1.25 -19.03 10.58
C VAL A 113 0.45 -17.94 11.29
N GLU A 114 1.12 -16.87 11.70
CA GLU A 114 0.50 -15.75 12.40
C GLU A 114 0.63 -14.48 11.56
N ALA A 115 -0.49 -13.78 11.35
CA ALA A 115 -0.50 -12.49 10.67
C ALA A 115 0.13 -11.42 11.58
N VAL A 116 0.98 -10.58 10.99
CA VAL A 116 1.68 -9.51 11.72
C VAL A 116 1.61 -8.21 10.94
N THR A 117 1.85 -7.09 11.62
CA THR A 117 2.17 -5.84 10.94
C THR A 117 3.55 -5.96 10.31
N LEU A 118 3.74 -5.37 9.11
CA LEU A 118 5.06 -5.30 8.48
C LEU A 118 6.05 -4.67 9.48
N PRO A 119 7.15 -5.35 9.84
CA PRO A 119 8.13 -4.76 10.74
C PRO A 119 8.83 -3.57 10.08
N ASP A 120 9.01 -2.48 10.83
CA ASP A 120 9.70 -1.28 10.35
C ASP A 120 11.11 -1.55 9.79
N ARG A 121 11.80 -2.56 10.32
CA ARG A 121 13.11 -2.98 9.78
C ARG A 121 13.01 -3.44 8.33
N VAL A 122 11.94 -4.17 7.97
CA VAL A 122 11.70 -4.58 6.58
C VAL A 122 11.38 -3.37 5.71
N ALA A 123 10.56 -2.44 6.21
CA ALA A 123 10.24 -1.20 5.50
C ALA A 123 11.48 -0.32 5.25
N ARG A 124 12.36 -0.16 6.26
CA ARG A 124 13.64 0.54 6.09
C ARG A 124 14.57 -0.16 5.09
N LEU A 125 14.68 -1.49 5.18
CA LEU A 125 15.45 -2.26 4.21
C LEU A 125 14.90 -2.11 2.80
N TYR A 126 13.57 -2.07 2.63
CA TYR A 126 12.93 -1.80 1.35
C TYR A 126 13.27 -0.40 0.83
N LEU A 127 13.19 0.64 1.66
CA LEU A 127 13.57 2.02 1.28
C LEU A 127 15.05 2.18 0.94
N ASN A 128 15.92 1.30 1.42
CA ASN A 128 17.36 1.32 1.12
C ASN A 128 17.75 0.39 -0.05
N ARG A 129 16.79 -0.08 -0.84
CA ARG A 129 17.07 -0.92 -2.01
C ARG A 129 17.63 -0.15 -3.21
N HIS A 130 17.53 1.17 -3.21
CA HIS A 130 18.04 2.05 -4.26
C HIS A 130 17.66 1.54 -5.67
N ASP A 131 18.60 1.00 -6.45
CA ASP A 131 18.36 0.53 -7.82
C ASP A 131 17.48 -0.73 -7.95
N ALA A 132 17.09 -1.37 -6.85
CA ALA A 132 16.40 -2.67 -6.86
C ALA A 132 14.92 -2.64 -6.42
N TRP A 133 14.21 -1.52 -6.61
CA TRP A 133 12.76 -1.44 -6.36
C TRP A 133 11.90 -2.08 -7.46
N GLY A 134 12.37 -2.07 -8.71
CA GLY A 134 11.60 -2.56 -9.86
C GLY A 134 10.44 -1.64 -10.28
N VAL A 135 10.40 -0.39 -9.80
CA VAL A 135 9.43 0.63 -10.22
C VAL A 135 9.98 1.45 -11.40
N PRO A 136 9.13 2.08 -12.22
CA PRO A 136 9.59 2.96 -13.30
C PRO A 136 10.30 4.22 -12.77
N HIS A 137 11.22 4.77 -13.56
CA HIS A 137 11.85 6.06 -13.28
C HIS A 137 10.91 7.22 -13.64
N LEU A 138 10.85 8.25 -12.80
CA LEU A 138 10.10 9.48 -13.04
C LEU A 138 11.05 10.68 -13.07
N ASP A 139 11.20 11.27 -14.25
CA ASP A 139 12.09 12.42 -14.45
C ASP A 139 11.40 13.74 -14.03
N GLY A 140 10.06 13.76 -14.05
CA GLY A 140 9.27 14.84 -13.48
C GLY A 140 7.78 14.77 -13.81
N ILE A 141 7.08 15.87 -13.57
CA ILE A 141 5.67 16.05 -13.94
C ILE A 141 5.60 17.12 -15.03
N CYS A 142 5.05 16.78 -16.19
CA CYS A 142 4.93 17.67 -17.33
C CYS A 142 3.50 18.21 -17.44
N ARG A 143 3.36 19.53 -17.38
CA ARG A 143 2.08 20.27 -17.49
C ARG A 143 1.93 21.00 -18.83
N ALA A 144 2.79 20.69 -19.79
CA ALA A 144 2.86 21.30 -21.11
C ALA A 144 3.07 20.20 -22.17
N PRO A 145 2.94 20.51 -23.46
CA PRO A 145 3.36 19.59 -24.51
C PRO A 145 4.87 19.37 -24.45
N ILE A 146 5.30 18.20 -24.91
CA ILE A 146 6.71 17.86 -25.01
C ILE A 146 7.14 18.09 -26.46
N LEU A 147 8.14 18.95 -26.67
CA LEU A 147 8.78 19.11 -27.95
C LEU A 147 9.82 18.00 -28.12
N ALA A 148 9.64 17.15 -29.12
CA ALA A 148 10.61 16.12 -29.48
C ALA A 148 11.78 16.71 -30.27
N ASN A 149 12.89 15.96 -30.34
CA ASN A 149 14.11 16.39 -31.04
C ASN A 149 13.89 16.59 -32.56
N ASP A 150 12.87 15.95 -33.14
CA ASP A 150 12.47 16.12 -34.54
C ASP A 150 11.56 17.34 -34.76
N GLY A 151 11.28 18.11 -33.70
CA GLY A 151 10.39 19.28 -33.73
C GLY A 151 8.91 18.94 -33.60
N SER A 152 8.52 17.66 -33.51
CA SER A 152 7.13 17.27 -33.31
C SER A 152 6.66 17.61 -31.89
N ILE A 153 5.38 17.95 -31.77
CA ILE A 153 4.74 18.23 -30.48
C ILE A 153 4.01 16.97 -30.01
N ARG A 154 4.42 16.44 -28.86
CA ARG A 154 3.79 15.32 -28.18
C ARG A 154 2.86 15.83 -27.08
N VAL A 155 1.63 15.32 -27.08
CA VAL A 155 0.69 15.44 -25.97
C VAL A 155 0.39 14.05 -25.44
N ALA A 156 0.77 13.80 -24.19
CA ALA A 156 0.50 12.56 -23.50
C ALA A 156 -0.31 12.83 -22.22
N ARG A 157 -1.00 11.81 -21.71
CA ARG A 157 -1.67 11.83 -20.41
C ARG A 157 -1.27 10.59 -19.62
N GLY A 158 -0.89 10.77 -18.36
CA GLY A 158 -0.32 9.74 -17.51
C GLY A 158 1.19 9.59 -17.70
N TYR A 159 1.74 8.46 -17.29
CA TYR A 159 3.17 8.18 -17.42
C TYR A 159 3.57 7.92 -18.87
N ASP A 160 4.39 8.79 -19.44
CA ASP A 160 4.99 8.62 -20.76
C ASP A 160 6.33 7.87 -20.63
N LYS A 161 6.40 6.66 -21.18
CA LYS A 161 7.57 5.79 -21.05
C LYS A 161 8.78 6.30 -21.84
N ASP A 162 8.55 7.01 -22.93
CA ASP A 162 9.64 7.49 -23.79
C ASP A 162 10.40 8.62 -23.12
N THR A 163 9.66 9.51 -22.44
CA THR A 163 10.21 10.73 -21.82
C THR A 163 10.35 10.62 -20.30
N ARG A 164 9.78 9.57 -19.69
CA ARG A 164 9.74 9.31 -18.24
C ARG A 164 9.06 10.42 -17.42
N PHE A 165 8.24 11.25 -18.06
CA PHE A 165 7.42 12.24 -17.37
C PHE A 165 6.03 11.67 -17.04
N TRP A 166 5.46 12.16 -15.95
CA TRP A 166 4.02 12.10 -15.75
C TRP A 166 3.37 13.31 -16.40
N CYS A 167 2.65 13.10 -17.51
CA CYS A 167 2.00 14.16 -18.25
C CYS A 167 0.56 14.36 -17.75
N THR A 168 0.18 15.60 -17.42
CA THR A 168 -1.20 15.89 -16.97
C THR A 168 -2.22 15.81 -18.10
N GLY A 169 -1.75 15.80 -19.34
CA GLY A 169 -2.58 16.03 -20.53
C GLY A 169 -2.93 17.50 -20.62
N ILE A 170 -2.80 18.07 -21.82
CA ILE A 170 -3.35 19.39 -22.11
C ILE A 170 -4.15 19.31 -23.41
N GLU A 171 -5.13 20.18 -23.55
CA GLU A 171 -5.82 20.36 -24.82
C GLU A 171 -4.98 21.29 -25.69
N LEU A 172 -4.49 20.77 -26.81
CA LEU A 172 -3.85 21.61 -27.82
C LEU A 172 -4.89 22.07 -28.84
N PRO A 173 -4.85 23.35 -29.26
CA PRO A 173 -5.59 23.76 -30.44
C PRO A 173 -5.05 23.01 -31.67
N SER A 174 -5.88 22.84 -32.69
CA SER A 174 -5.44 22.26 -33.97
C SER A 174 -4.41 23.17 -34.63
N ILE A 175 -3.13 22.80 -34.58
CA ILE A 175 -2.04 23.52 -35.23
C ILE A 175 -1.85 22.95 -36.64
N PRO A 176 -2.08 23.74 -37.71
CA PRO A 176 -1.84 23.27 -39.09
C PRO A 176 -0.35 22.99 -39.33
N GLU A 177 -0.01 22.02 -40.18
CA GLU A 177 1.40 21.72 -40.54
C GLU A 177 2.15 22.93 -41.13
N ARG A 178 1.44 23.84 -41.79
CA ARG A 178 1.99 25.08 -42.35
C ARG A 178 1.14 26.26 -41.87
N PRO A 179 1.37 26.76 -40.63
CA PRO A 179 0.58 27.86 -40.10
C PRO A 179 0.86 29.13 -40.91
N SER A 180 -0.20 29.86 -41.27
CA SER A 180 -0.06 31.19 -41.84
C SER A 180 0.37 32.19 -40.76
N ARG A 181 1.00 33.29 -41.18
CA ARG A 181 1.35 34.40 -40.27
C ARG A 181 0.16 34.88 -39.44
N LYS A 182 -1.02 35.02 -40.06
CA LYS A 182 -2.25 35.44 -39.39
C LYS A 182 -2.71 34.46 -38.31
N GLN A 183 -2.51 33.16 -38.51
CA GLN A 183 -2.83 32.14 -37.51
C GLN A 183 -1.84 32.16 -36.34
N ALA A 184 -0.55 32.40 -36.61
CA ALA A 184 0.46 32.54 -35.56
C ALA A 184 0.26 33.80 -34.72
N GLU A 185 -0.17 34.91 -35.31
CA GLU A 185 -0.46 36.17 -34.60
C GLU A 185 -1.73 36.09 -33.71
N ALA A 186 -2.59 35.10 -33.91
CA ALA A 186 -3.85 34.92 -33.19
C ALA A 186 -3.80 33.86 -32.08
N ALA A 187 -2.64 33.20 -31.89
CA ALA A 187 -2.43 32.10 -30.95
C ALA A 187 -1.93 32.58 -29.57
#